data_AF-A0A2G1X500-F1
#
_entry.id   AF-A0A2G1X500-F1
#
_cell.length_a   1.000
_cell.length_b   1.000
_cell.length_c   1.000
_cell.angle_alpha   90.00
_cell.angle_beta   90.00
_cell.angle_gamma   90.00
#
_symmetry.space_group_name_H-M   'P 1'
#
loop_
_entity.id
_entity.type
_entity.pdbx_description
1 polymer ?
#
loop_
_entity_poly.entity_id
_entity_poly.type
_entity_poly.pdbx_seq_one_letter_code
_entity_poly.pdbx_strand_id
1 'polypeptide(L)'
;AAYLPRIVSAAATEEAPSEGATESPLGVDVERRLRALASDETASESARERARAVLRRFKRAVVEAAADRHVEYVYVRWPADYTESYGE
;
A
#
# COMPACT_ATOMS: atom_id res chain seq x y z
N ALA A 1 10.10 -23.69 7.20
CA ALA A 1 10.49 -22.46 6.50
C ALA A 1 9.26 -21.86 5.83
N ALA A 2 9.21 -20.54 5.66
CA ALA A 2 8.05 -19.86 5.11
C ALA A 2 8.47 -18.90 3.99
N TYR A 3 7.58 -18.70 3.03
CA TYR A 3 7.72 -17.66 2.03
C TYR A 3 7.06 -16.39 2.55
N LEU A 4 7.81 -15.30 2.62
CA LEU A 4 7.26 -13.98 2.92
C LEU A 4 7.19 -13.15 1.64
N PRO A 5 6.03 -12.57 1.32
CA PRO A 5 5.90 -11.69 0.17
C PRO A 5 6.63 -10.38 0.44
N ARG A 6 7.44 -9.93 -0.51
CA ARG A 6 8.09 -8.63 -0.53
C ARG A 6 7.67 -7.89 -1.79
N ILE A 7 7.29 -6.62 -1.66
CA ILE A 7 6.98 -5.76 -2.81
C ILE A 7 8.30 -5.16 -3.30
N VAL A 8 8.64 -5.39 -4.56
CA VAL A 8 9.84 -4.86 -5.23
C VAL A 8 9.39 -3.95 -6.38
N SER A 9 10.08 -2.82 -6.56
CA SER A 9 9.82 -1.90 -7.67
C SER A 9 10.95 -2.01 -8.69
N ALA A 10 10.61 -2.04 -9.99
CA ALA A 10 11.59 -2.21 -11.08
C ALA A 10 12.64 -1.09 -11.17
N ALA A 11 12.43 0.07 -10.53
CA ALA A 11 13.38 1.18 -10.49
C ALA A 11 14.35 1.14 -9.29
N ALA A 12 14.15 0.23 -8.34
CA ALA A 12 14.94 0.15 -7.11
C ALA A 12 16.08 -0.88 -7.24
N THR A 13 17.02 -0.61 -8.15
CA THR A 13 18.35 -1.23 -8.05
C THR A 13 19.11 -0.47 -6.97
N GLU A 14 19.21 -1.09 -5.79
CA GLU A 14 20.07 -0.75 -4.65
C GLU A 14 19.73 0.54 -3.88
N GLU A 15 18.75 0.48 -2.97
CA GLU A 15 18.87 1.06 -1.62
C GLU A 15 17.82 0.47 -0.66
N ALA A 16 18.14 0.49 0.64
CA ALA A 16 17.52 -0.19 1.78
C ALA A 16 15.98 -0.05 1.92
N PRO A 17 15.30 -0.94 2.70
CA PRO A 17 13.85 -0.94 2.79
C PRO A 17 13.35 0.32 3.49
N SER A 18 12.73 1.22 2.73
CA SER A 18 11.93 2.30 3.29
C SER A 18 10.67 1.67 3.91
N GLU A 19 10.69 1.49 5.23
CA GLU A 19 9.49 1.37 6.05
C GLU A 19 8.72 2.70 6.01
N GLY A 20 8.15 3.02 4.85
CA GLY A 20 7.35 4.21 4.66
C GLY A 20 5.89 3.81 4.74
N ALA A 21 5.21 4.30 5.77
CA ALA A 21 3.75 4.31 5.83
C ALA A 21 3.16 4.55 4.43
N THR A 22 2.09 3.83 4.09
CA THR A 22 1.31 4.05 2.87
C THR A 22 0.63 5.43 2.96
N GLU A 23 1.42 6.49 2.86
CA GLU A 23 0.95 7.84 2.69
C GLU A 23 0.24 7.87 1.34
N SER A 24 -1.04 8.23 1.37
CA SER A 24 -1.78 8.40 0.13
C SER A 24 -1.02 9.37 -0.77
N PRO A 25 -0.79 9.06 -2.06
CA PRO A 25 -0.08 9.98 -2.95
C PRO A 25 -0.78 11.34 -3.20
N LEU A 26 -2.02 11.54 -2.72
CA LEU A 26 -2.68 12.87 -2.65
C LEU A 26 -2.35 13.64 -1.36
N GLY A 27 -1.70 13.02 -0.39
CA GLY A 27 -1.67 13.41 1.01
C GLY A 27 -2.92 12.92 1.75
N VAL A 28 -2.74 12.36 2.94
CA VAL A 28 -3.83 11.77 3.76
C VAL A 28 -4.96 12.77 4.03
N ASP A 29 -4.64 14.04 4.22
CA ASP A 29 -5.63 15.09 4.48
C ASP A 29 -6.48 15.44 3.26
N VAL A 30 -5.91 15.42 2.05
CA VAL A 30 -6.63 15.76 0.81
C VAL A 30 -7.60 14.64 0.45
N GLU A 31 -7.15 13.39 0.54
CA GLU A 31 -8.03 12.24 0.31
C GLU A 31 -9.17 12.20 1.34
N ARG A 32 -8.87 12.42 2.62
CA ARG A 32 -9.88 12.48 3.69
C ARG A 32 -10.93 13.55 3.41
N ARG A 33 -10.51 14.75 2.98
CA ARG A 33 -11.42 15.86 2.63
C ARG A 33 -12.25 15.55 1.38
N LEU A 34 -11.66 14.95 0.34
CA LEU A 34 -12.39 14.54 -0.86
C LEU A 34 -13.44 13.47 -0.56
N ARG A 35 -13.11 12.52 0.33
CA ARG A 35 -14.05 11.48 0.77
C ARG A 35 -15.19 12.08 1.60
N ALA A 36 -14.88 13.00 2.51
CA ALA A 36 -15.89 13.73 3.26
C ALA A 36 -16.82 14.52 2.32
N LEU A 37 -16.26 15.26 1.37
CA LEU A 37 -17.03 16.03 0.39
C LEU A 37 -17.90 15.14 -0.51
N ALA A 38 -17.42 13.96 -0.90
CA ALA A 38 -18.17 13.02 -1.74
C ALA A 38 -19.38 12.37 -1.03
N SER A 39 -19.37 12.36 0.31
CA SER A 39 -20.40 11.80 1.18
C SER A 39 -21.25 12.87 1.89
N ASP A 40 -20.97 14.15 1.64
CA ASP A 40 -21.70 15.26 2.25
C ASP A 40 -23.02 15.51 1.49
N GLU A 41 -24.12 15.02 2.04
CA GLU A 41 -25.47 15.20 1.48
C GLU A 41 -25.93 16.66 1.44
N THR A 42 -25.27 17.56 2.20
CA THR A 42 -25.57 19.00 2.16
C THR A 42 -24.85 19.72 1.03
N ALA A 43 -23.81 19.11 0.46
CA ALA A 43 -23.08 19.64 -0.68
C ALA A 43 -23.85 19.44 -1.99
N SER A 44 -23.63 20.34 -2.95
CA SER A 44 -24.23 20.22 -4.27
C SER A 44 -23.86 18.89 -4.94
N GLU A 45 -24.79 18.29 -5.67
CA GLU A 45 -24.56 17.03 -6.40
C GLU A 45 -23.35 17.15 -7.35
N SER A 46 -23.18 18.31 -7.99
CA SER A 46 -22.03 18.58 -8.86
C SER A 46 -20.70 18.67 -8.13
N ALA A 47 -20.68 19.09 -6.85
CA ALA A 47 -19.47 19.04 -6.02
C ALA A 47 -19.15 17.59 -5.61
N ARG A 48 -20.16 16.82 -5.20
CA ARG A 48 -20.02 15.40 -4.84
C ARG A 48 -19.50 14.57 -6.01
N GLU A 49 -20.09 14.71 -7.20
CA GLU A 49 -19.65 13.96 -8.39
C GLU A 49 -18.23 14.34 -8.83
N ARG A 50 -17.85 15.61 -8.72
CA ARG A 50 -16.46 16.02 -8.99
C ARG A 50 -15.49 15.40 -8.00
N ALA A 51 -15.82 15.37 -6.71
CA ALA A 51 -14.99 14.71 -5.69
C ALA A 51 -14.84 13.21 -5.99
N ARG A 52 -15.93 12.52 -6.34
CA ARG A 52 -15.91 11.10 -6.75
C ARG A 52 -15.07 10.88 -8.01
N ALA A 53 -15.17 11.76 -9.01
CA ALA A 53 -14.40 11.67 -10.24
C ALA A 53 -12.87 11.78 -9.98
N VAL A 54 -12.47 12.70 -9.10
CA VAL A 54 -11.07 12.84 -8.68
C VAL A 54 -10.59 11.57 -7.97
N LEU A 55 -11.36 11.06 -7.00
CA LEU A 55 -11.03 9.83 -6.29
C LEU A 55 -10.92 8.62 -7.24
N ARG A 56 -11.80 8.51 -8.24
CA ARG A 56 -11.74 7.45 -9.28
C ARG A 56 -10.48 7.58 -10.14
N ARG A 57 -10.15 8.78 -10.61
CA ARG A 57 -8.94 9.04 -11.41
C ARG A 57 -7.68 8.70 -10.61
N PHE A 58 -7.66 9.09 -9.34
CA PHE A 58 -6.54 8.82 -8.47
C PHE A 58 -6.38 7.33 -8.18
N LYS A 59 -7.47 6.62 -7.83
CA LYS A 59 -7.46 5.17 -7.68
C LYS A 59 -6.87 4.48 -8.91
N ARG A 60 -7.24 4.93 -10.11
CA ARG A 60 -6.69 4.40 -11.37
C ARG A 60 -5.19 4.65 -11.47
N ALA A 61 -4.73 5.87 -11.21
CA ALA A 61 -3.30 6.21 -11.25
C ALA A 61 -2.47 5.40 -10.22
N VAL A 62 -3.01 5.18 -9.02
CA VAL A 62 -2.35 4.34 -8.01
C VAL A 62 -2.25 2.88 -8.44
N VAL A 63 -3.32 2.33 -9.03
CA VAL A 63 -3.32 0.96 -9.56
C VAL A 63 -2.32 0.81 -10.71
N GLU A 64 -2.28 1.79 -11.61
CA GLU A 64 -1.34 1.83 -12.73
C GLU A 64 0.11 1.89 -12.26
N ALA A 65 0.43 2.80 -11.33
CA ALA A 65 1.76 2.87 -10.71
C ALA A 65 2.11 1.63 -9.86
N ALA A 66 1.10 0.94 -9.30
CA ALA A 66 1.32 -0.30 -8.57
C ALA A 66 1.56 -1.49 -9.50
N ALA A 67 1.08 -1.46 -10.75
CA ALA A 67 1.32 -2.51 -11.73
C ALA A 67 2.82 -2.63 -12.08
N ASP A 68 3.58 -1.55 -11.92
CA ASP A 68 5.05 -1.53 -12.08
C ASP A 68 5.81 -2.13 -10.86
N ARG A 69 5.10 -2.59 -9.83
CA ARG A 69 5.68 -3.26 -8.67
C ARG A 69 5.32 -4.74 -8.68
N HIS A 70 6.31 -5.61 -8.65
CA HIS A 70 6.12 -7.07 -8.58
C HIS A 70 6.31 -7.57 -7.14
N VAL A 71 5.66 -8.70 -6.82
CA VAL A 71 5.78 -9.35 -5.51
C VAL A 71 6.78 -10.51 -5.62
N GLU A 72 7.86 -10.42 -4.88
CA GLU A 72 8.86 -11.49 -4.75
C GLU A 72 8.62 -12.29 -3.47
N TYR A 73 8.69 -13.62 -3.56
CA TYR A 73 8.58 -14.50 -2.40
C TYR A 73 9.97 -14.89 -1.91
N VAL A 74 10.37 -14.36 -0.75
CA VAL A 74 11.67 -14.67 -0.15
C VAL A 74 11.52 -15.87 0.78
N TYR A 75 12.37 -16.89 0.61
CA TYR A 75 12.44 -18.04 1.49
C TYR A 75 13.16 -17.65 2.78
N VAL A 76 12.40 -17.58 3.88
CA VAL A 76 12.97 -17.30 5.20
C VAL A 76 12.97 -18.60 6.02
N ARG A 77 14.16 -18.99 6.47
CA ARG A 77 14.32 -20.07 7.44
C ARG A 77 13.84 -19.54 8.78
N TRP A 78 12.74 -20.11 9.28
CA TRP A 78 12.27 -19.91 10.66
C TRP A 78 13.45 -20.13 11.61
N PRO A 79 13.62 -19.31 12.67
CA PRO A 79 14.62 -19.58 13.68
C PRO A 79 14.47 -21.04 14.11
N ALA A 80 15.55 -21.83 14.04
CA ALA A 80 15.49 -23.16 14.62
C ALA A 80 15.12 -22.95 16.10
N ASP A 81 13.98 -23.49 16.54
CA ASP A 81 13.71 -23.63 17.96
C ASP A 81 14.81 -24.54 18.50
N TYR A 82 15.88 -23.95 19.05
CA TYR A 82 16.95 -24.67 19.75
C TYR A 82 16.49 -25.15 21.14
N THR A 83 15.21 -25.49 21.29
CA THR A 83 14.65 -26.16 22.47
C THR A 83 14.67 -27.68 22.30
N GLU A 84 15.69 -28.23 21.64
CA GLU A 84 16.15 -29.58 22.00
C GLU A 84 16.91 -29.46 23.32
N SER A 85 16.21 -29.66 24.43
CA SER A 85 16.87 -30.09 25.65
C SER A 85 17.46 -31.46 25.35
N TYR A 86 18.79 -31.57 25.27
CA TYR A 86 19.47 -32.86 25.38
C TYR A 86 19.04 -33.48 26.71
N GLY A 87 18.16 -34.47 26.61
CA GLY A 87 17.63 -35.28 27.70
C GLY A 87 17.75 -36.74 27.32
N GLU A 88 18.97 -37.17 26.98
CA GLU A 88 19.70 -38.37 27.46
C GLU A 88 21.02 -38.52 26.71
#